data_AF-A0A2C9DYU4-F1
#
_entry.id   AF-A0A2C9DYU4-F1
#
_cell.length_a   1.000
_cell.length_b   1.000
_cell.length_c   1.000
_cell.angle_alpha   90.00
_cell.angle_beta   90.00
_cell.angle_gamma   90.00
#
_symmetry.space_group_name_H-M   'P 1'
#
loop_
_entity.id
_entity.type
_entity.pdbx_description
1 polymer ?
#
loop_
_entity_poly.entity_id
_entity_poly.type
_entity_poly.pdbx_seq_one_letter_code
_entity_poly.pdbx_strand_id
1 'polypeptide(L)'
;MRKFLKYQLDVPSINSEDKNRTVVKIAPLEIGFGDTLGNALRRICLSSIPGASMFAVKFGGYSHEFQPYEGVKEDITHIILNLKNLAIKIDELIYSEDYFNNLLIDKWPKMKINFKGPGVITAKDIVCPVGFEIVNQDLYIAEVTKPIDVEIEIFAKTGRGRVDFNTNKDFVSTLHIIATDSNYSPVLHYAYNVEMIKDSKSSMSEILTIDIATNGTISGSEAIAIAAKIMQAHLEPIVNIDKTINEMIIMREREEEEKRQNASISIDDLDLTVRAYNALKQSGINTTAELIELTKSQLEKIKNLGRKSVTEIIQKLTERSLELKKD
;
A
#
# COMPACT_ATOMS: atom_id res chain seq x y z
N MET A 1 -5.29 -16.43 -25.30
CA MET A 1 -5.63 -15.96 -23.94
C MET A 1 -6.06 -14.49 -24.01
N ARG A 2 -7.14 -14.12 -23.32
CA ARG A 2 -7.48 -12.71 -23.07
C ARG A 2 -6.46 -12.20 -22.05
N LYS A 3 -5.66 -11.21 -22.44
CA LYS A 3 -4.62 -10.62 -21.59
C LYS A 3 -5.27 -9.58 -20.68
N PHE A 4 -4.69 -9.36 -19.50
CA PHE A 4 -5.22 -8.43 -18.51
C PHE A 4 -5.01 -6.98 -18.93
N LEU A 5 -5.96 -6.09 -18.61
CA LEU A 5 -5.75 -4.65 -18.78
C LEU A 5 -4.56 -4.18 -17.93
N LYS A 6 -3.61 -3.48 -18.56
CA LYS A 6 -2.54 -2.77 -17.87
C LYS A 6 -3.15 -1.52 -17.22
N TYR A 7 -3.15 -1.48 -15.90
CA TYR A 7 -3.60 -0.33 -15.13
C TYR A 7 -2.50 0.73 -15.08
N GLN A 8 -2.86 1.99 -15.32
CA GLN A 8 -2.11 3.10 -14.75
C GLN A 8 -2.70 3.31 -13.36
N LEU A 9 -1.92 2.98 -12.33
CA LEU A 9 -2.21 3.49 -10.98
C LEU A 9 -2.25 5.01 -11.11
N ASP A 10 -3.45 5.60 -11.02
CA ASP A 10 -3.53 7.00 -10.65
C ASP A 10 -2.71 7.13 -9.36
N VAL A 11 -1.79 8.11 -9.34
CA VAL A 11 -1.03 8.41 -8.13
C VAL A 11 -2.06 8.54 -7.02
N PRO A 12 -1.99 7.71 -5.95
CA PRO A 12 -3.03 7.68 -4.94
C PRO A 12 -3.33 9.11 -4.51
N SER A 13 -4.58 9.55 -4.72
CA SER A 13 -5.02 10.84 -4.21
C SER A 13 -5.04 10.71 -2.69
N ILE A 14 -3.93 11.07 -2.04
CA ILE A 14 -3.80 11.09 -0.59
C ILE A 14 -4.67 12.23 -0.08
N ASN A 15 -5.97 11.98 0.04
CA ASN A 15 -6.85 12.84 0.80
C ASN A 15 -6.85 12.32 2.22
N SER A 16 -6.19 13.07 3.10
CA SER A 16 -6.40 12.87 4.51
C SER A 16 -6.27 14.19 5.25
N GLU A 17 -7.31 14.55 5.99
CA GLU A 17 -7.25 15.57 7.04
C GLU A 17 -6.36 15.09 8.21
N ASP A 18 -6.09 13.77 8.30
CA ASP A 18 -5.30 13.10 9.32
C ASP A 18 -3.98 12.55 8.75
N LYS A 19 -2.83 12.94 9.32
CA LYS A 19 -1.51 12.47 8.85
C LYS A 19 -1.34 10.95 8.87
N ASN A 20 -2.09 10.24 9.71
CA ASN A 20 -1.94 8.81 9.94
C ASN A 20 -2.95 7.95 9.19
N ARG A 21 -3.87 8.56 8.43
CA ARG A 21 -4.84 7.87 7.59
C ARG A 21 -4.54 8.13 6.12
N THR A 22 -4.76 7.13 5.27
CA THR A 22 -4.54 7.26 3.82
C THR A 22 -5.65 6.54 3.09
N VAL A 23 -6.24 7.22 2.12
CA VAL A 23 -7.19 6.61 1.19
C VAL A 23 -6.50 6.44 -0.17
N VAL A 24 -6.47 5.22 -0.68
CA VAL A 24 -5.86 4.85 -1.96
C VAL A 24 -6.96 4.34 -2.89
N LYS A 25 -6.99 4.84 -4.13
CA LYS A 25 -7.91 4.35 -5.17
C LYS A 25 -7.11 3.68 -6.27
N ILE A 26 -7.51 2.48 -6.65
CA ILE A 26 -6.89 1.66 -7.69
C ILE A 26 -7.95 1.39 -8.75
N ALA A 27 -7.75 1.93 -9.95
CA ALA A 27 -8.64 1.80 -11.08
C ALA A 27 -7.86 1.98 -12.39
N PRO A 28 -8.36 1.45 -13.52
CA PRO A 28 -9.42 0.44 -13.62
C PRO A 28 -8.88 -0.96 -13.28
N LEU A 29 -9.72 -1.82 -12.71
CA LEU A 29 -9.44 -3.24 -12.46
C LEU A 29 -10.40 -4.13 -13.25
N GLU A 30 -9.95 -5.32 -13.64
CA GLU A 30 -10.87 -6.32 -14.18
C GLU A 30 -11.84 -6.80 -13.10
N ILE A 31 -13.05 -7.19 -13.53
CA ILE A 31 -14.09 -7.68 -12.61
C ILE A 31 -13.56 -8.87 -11.81
N GLY A 32 -13.69 -8.81 -10.48
CA GLY A 32 -13.19 -9.80 -9.53
C GLY A 32 -11.76 -9.55 -9.02
N PHE A 33 -10.98 -8.66 -9.65
CA PHE A 33 -9.65 -8.32 -9.16
C PHE A 33 -9.68 -7.35 -7.98
N GLY A 34 -10.72 -6.53 -7.85
CA GLY A 34 -10.88 -5.62 -6.70
C GLY A 34 -10.86 -6.37 -5.37
N ASP A 35 -11.69 -7.39 -5.23
CA ASP A 35 -11.74 -8.22 -4.01
C ASP A 35 -10.47 -9.04 -3.81
N THR A 36 -9.91 -9.56 -4.90
CA THR A 36 -8.68 -10.36 -4.87
C THR A 36 -7.52 -9.55 -4.30
N LEU A 37 -7.29 -8.35 -4.84
CA LEU A 37 -6.24 -7.45 -4.37
C LEU A 37 -6.57 -6.87 -2.98
N GLY A 38 -7.80 -6.39 -2.77
CA GLY A 38 -8.23 -5.77 -1.52
C GLY A 38 -8.08 -6.70 -0.32
N ASN A 39 -8.54 -7.95 -0.45
CA ASN A 39 -8.45 -8.93 0.62
C ASN A 39 -7.00 -9.41 0.85
N ALA A 40 -6.24 -9.65 -0.22
CA ALA A 40 -4.86 -10.10 -0.10
C ALA A 40 -3.96 -9.03 0.55
N LEU A 41 -4.08 -7.77 0.14
CA LEU A 41 -3.39 -6.63 0.75
C LEU A 41 -3.82 -6.44 2.21
N ARG A 42 -5.13 -6.52 2.52
CA ARG A 42 -5.64 -6.43 3.89
C ARG A 42 -4.96 -7.42 4.83
N ARG A 43 -4.85 -8.69 4.42
CA ARG A 43 -4.24 -9.73 5.24
C ARG A 43 -2.78 -9.41 5.53
N ILE A 44 -2.01 -9.04 4.50
CA ILE A 44 -0.58 -8.76 4.64
C ILE A 44 -0.35 -7.48 5.46
N CYS A 45 -1.12 -6.42 5.20
CA CYS A 45 -1.03 -5.15 5.95
C CYS A 45 -1.25 -5.35 7.45
N LEU A 46 -2.21 -6.19 7.84
CA LEU A 46 -2.54 -6.41 9.25
C LEU A 46 -1.61 -7.42 9.95
N SER A 47 -0.93 -8.32 9.22
CA SER A 47 -0.14 -9.40 9.83
C SER A 47 1.38 -9.23 9.71
N SER A 48 1.86 -8.69 8.59
CA SER A 48 3.24 -8.96 8.13
C SER A 48 4.07 -7.70 7.91
N ILE A 49 3.50 -6.52 8.11
CA ILE A 49 4.25 -5.27 7.99
C ILE A 49 5.27 -5.18 9.13
N PRO A 50 6.56 -4.99 8.82
CA PRO A 50 7.58 -4.76 9.83
C PRO A 50 7.30 -3.50 10.64
N GLY A 51 7.59 -3.56 11.94
CA GLY A 51 7.53 -2.42 12.84
C GLY A 51 8.34 -2.66 14.10
N ALA A 52 8.23 -1.75 15.07
CA ALA A 52 8.94 -1.83 16.34
C ALA A 52 7.97 -1.75 17.51
N SER A 53 8.30 -2.49 18.58
CA SER A 53 7.51 -2.54 19.82
C SER A 53 8.43 -2.75 21.01
N MET A 54 7.99 -2.27 22.17
CA MET A 54 8.53 -2.70 23.46
C MET A 54 8.34 -4.20 23.63
N PHE A 55 9.35 -4.87 24.18
CA PHE A 55 9.29 -6.29 24.58
C PHE A 55 9.65 -6.51 26.05
N ALA A 56 10.26 -5.52 26.69
CA ALA A 56 10.56 -5.55 28.10
C ALA A 56 10.70 -4.15 28.70
N VAL A 57 10.59 -4.06 30.01
CA VAL A 57 10.74 -2.83 30.77
C VAL A 57 11.39 -3.12 32.12
N LYS A 58 12.14 -2.15 32.63
CA LYS A 58 12.75 -2.19 33.95
C LYS A 58 12.38 -0.94 34.72
N PHE A 59 11.90 -1.12 35.93
CA PHE A 59 11.56 -0.04 36.86
C PHE A 59 12.60 -0.02 37.98
N GLY A 60 13.09 1.16 38.36
CA GLY A 60 14.05 1.32 39.45
C GLY A 60 13.49 0.78 40.78
N GLY A 61 14.12 -0.25 41.34
CA GLY A 61 13.75 -0.81 42.65
C GLY A 61 12.57 -1.81 42.65
N TYR A 62 11.96 -2.09 41.49
CA TYR A 62 10.84 -3.04 41.38
C TYR A 62 11.25 -4.30 40.61
N SER A 63 10.75 -5.46 41.05
CA SER A 63 11.11 -6.76 40.46
C SER A 63 9.99 -7.41 39.65
N HIS A 64 8.74 -6.99 39.84
CA HIS A 64 7.57 -7.53 39.16
C HIS A 64 6.47 -6.48 38.97
N GLU A 65 5.52 -6.77 38.08
CA GLU A 65 4.49 -5.87 37.56
C GLU A 65 3.29 -5.63 38.50
N PHE A 66 3.10 -6.53 39.47
CA PHE A 66 1.97 -6.50 40.41
C PHE A 66 2.20 -5.61 41.65
N GLN A 67 3.11 -4.64 41.58
CA GLN A 67 3.40 -3.73 42.70
C GLN A 67 2.86 -2.32 42.41
N PRO A 68 2.40 -1.60 43.45
CA PRO A 68 2.18 -0.16 43.32
C PRO A 68 3.51 0.55 43.13
N TYR A 69 3.52 1.59 42.29
CA TYR A 69 4.66 2.51 42.21
C TYR A 69 4.42 3.63 43.22
N GLU A 70 5.15 3.61 44.35
CA GLU A 70 4.89 4.56 45.44
C GLU A 70 5.09 6.00 44.97
N GLY A 71 4.10 6.87 45.19
CA GLY A 71 4.17 8.29 44.81
C GLY A 71 3.84 8.59 43.35
N VAL A 72 3.47 7.58 42.57
CA VAL A 72 2.84 7.70 41.25
C VAL A 72 1.36 7.31 41.38
N LYS A 73 0.50 7.92 40.57
CA LYS A 73 -0.94 7.68 40.56
C LYS A 73 -1.30 6.31 39.99
N GLU A 74 -0.63 5.91 38.91
CA GLU A 74 -0.74 4.60 38.27
C GLU A 74 0.11 3.54 38.99
N ASP A 75 -0.35 2.29 38.96
CA ASP A 75 0.50 1.13 39.30
C ASP A 75 1.39 0.71 38.12
N ILE A 76 2.35 -0.19 38.38
CA ILE A 76 3.30 -0.63 37.36
C ILE A 76 2.58 -1.28 36.16
N THR A 77 1.51 -2.03 36.39
CA THR A 77 0.75 -2.69 35.31
C THR A 77 0.11 -1.66 34.38
N HIS A 78 -0.49 -0.60 34.91
CA HIS A 78 -1.06 0.49 34.14
C HIS A 78 0.02 1.26 33.36
N ILE A 79 1.18 1.51 33.97
CA ILE A 79 2.31 2.13 33.27
C ILE A 79 2.76 1.26 32.10
N ILE A 80 2.88 -0.07 32.30
CA ILE A 80 3.21 -1.02 31.23
C ILE A 80 2.18 -0.96 30.09
N LEU A 81 0.89 -0.93 30.41
CA LEU A 81 -0.18 -0.84 29.42
C LEU A 81 -0.10 0.47 28.60
N ASN A 82 0.21 1.60 29.25
CA ASN A 82 0.41 2.87 28.57
C ASN A 82 1.65 2.82 27.66
N LEU A 83 2.77 2.28 28.14
CA LEU A 83 4.01 2.13 27.38
C LEU A 83 3.84 1.22 26.14
N LYS A 84 2.94 0.23 26.19
CA LYS A 84 2.62 -0.60 25.01
C LYS A 84 1.98 0.18 23.86
N ASN A 85 1.43 1.36 24.11
CA ASN A 85 0.86 2.23 23.08
C ASN A 85 1.89 3.16 22.43
N LEU A 86 3.18 3.04 22.78
CA LEU A 86 4.24 3.82 22.14
C LEU A 86 4.39 3.44 20.65
N ALA A 87 4.34 4.46 19.78
CA ALA A 87 4.63 4.34 18.37
C ALA A 87 6.13 4.56 18.16
N ILE A 88 6.88 3.46 18.20
CA ILE A 88 8.34 3.46 18.16
C ILE A 88 8.82 3.25 16.72
N LYS A 89 9.80 4.04 16.31
CA LYS A 89 10.55 3.85 15.07
C LYS A 89 12.01 3.55 15.40
N ILE A 90 12.56 2.53 14.75
CA ILE A 90 13.96 2.11 14.90
C ILE A 90 14.60 2.15 13.51
N ASP A 91 15.74 2.82 13.38
CA ASP A 91 16.51 2.88 12.15
C ASP A 91 17.22 1.54 11.90
N GLU A 92 16.73 0.79 10.92
CA GLU A 92 17.27 -0.51 10.53
C GLU A 92 18.69 -0.44 9.94
N LEU A 93 19.15 0.74 9.51
CA LEU A 93 20.54 0.93 9.07
C LEU A 93 21.52 0.91 10.25
N ILE A 94 21.04 1.23 11.45
CA ILE A 94 21.84 1.23 12.69
C ILE A 94 21.63 -0.09 13.43
N TYR A 95 20.40 -0.58 13.48
CA TYR A 95 20.02 -1.78 14.22
C TYR A 95 19.37 -2.81 13.30
N SER A 96 20.19 -3.73 12.78
CA SER A 96 19.69 -4.88 12.04
C SER A 96 19.12 -5.96 12.97
N GLU A 97 18.34 -6.88 12.41
CA GLU A 97 17.85 -8.06 13.13
C GLU A 97 19.01 -8.90 13.69
N ASP A 98 20.08 -9.07 12.90
CA ASP A 98 21.30 -9.76 13.33
C ASP A 98 22.02 -9.07 14.49
N TYR A 99 22.00 -7.74 14.52
CA TYR A 99 22.57 -6.98 15.64
C TYR A 99 21.86 -7.36 16.95
N PHE A 100 20.53 -7.38 16.94
CA PHE A 100 19.73 -7.72 18.11
C PHE A 100 19.85 -9.19 18.53
N ASN A 101 19.96 -10.11 17.58
CA ASN A 101 20.09 -11.55 17.87
C ASN A 101 21.40 -11.91 18.59
N ASN A 102 22.44 -11.09 18.45
CA ASN A 102 23.76 -11.34 19.06
C ASN A 102 24.02 -10.47 20.32
N LEU A 103 23.06 -9.65 20.73
CA LEU A 103 23.25 -8.69 21.81
C LEU A 103 22.69 -9.22 23.13
N LEU A 104 23.52 -9.21 24.16
CA LEU A 104 23.06 -9.46 25.54
C LEU A 104 22.14 -8.32 25.99
N ILE A 105 21.09 -8.65 26.75
CA ILE A 105 20.08 -7.69 27.21
C ILE A 105 20.67 -6.50 27.98
N ASP A 106 21.77 -6.70 28.72
CA ASP A 106 22.44 -5.63 29.46
C ASP A 106 23.05 -4.55 28.56
N LYS A 107 23.40 -4.93 27.32
CA LYS A 107 23.97 -4.02 26.31
C LYS A 107 22.91 -3.49 25.34
N TRP A 108 21.64 -3.85 25.53
CA TRP A 108 20.55 -3.41 24.67
C TRP A 108 20.43 -1.88 24.63
N PRO A 109 20.14 -1.25 23.48
CA PRO A 109 19.82 0.17 23.43
C PRO A 109 18.53 0.46 24.18
N LYS A 110 18.61 1.27 25.25
CA LYS A 110 17.47 1.53 26.15
C LYS A 110 16.93 2.93 25.94
N MET A 111 15.61 3.02 25.76
CA MET A 111 14.91 4.29 25.94
C MET A 111 14.71 4.51 27.45
N LYS A 112 14.89 5.75 27.93
CA LYS A 112 14.93 6.02 29.38
C LYS A 112 14.00 7.15 29.77
N ILE A 113 13.27 6.96 30.86
CA ILE A 113 12.55 8.03 31.55
C ILE A 113 13.29 8.29 32.86
N ASN A 114 13.79 9.51 33.02
CA ASN A 114 14.37 10.00 34.27
C ASN A 114 13.62 11.27 34.65
N PHE A 115 12.51 11.11 35.37
CA PHE A 115 11.60 12.21 35.68
C PHE A 115 11.67 12.57 37.16
N LYS A 116 11.70 13.88 37.45
CA LYS A 116 11.70 14.41 38.82
C LYS A 116 10.37 15.12 39.06
N GLY A 117 9.50 14.47 39.82
CA GLY A 117 8.14 14.94 40.09
C GLY A 117 8.03 15.89 41.29
N PRO A 118 6.83 16.45 41.54
CA PRO A 118 5.52 16.06 40.99
C PRO A 118 5.25 16.58 39.56
N GLY A 119 4.48 15.83 38.78
CA GLY A 119 4.09 16.21 37.41
C GLY A 119 3.65 15.03 36.53
N VAL A 120 3.13 15.32 35.34
CA VAL A 120 2.72 14.32 34.35
C VAL A 120 3.90 13.90 33.49
N ILE A 121 4.09 12.59 33.32
CA ILE A 121 5.04 11.97 32.42
C ILE A 121 4.32 11.64 31.11
N THR A 122 4.88 12.14 30.01
CA THR A 122 4.44 11.86 28.65
C THR A 122 5.54 11.16 27.85
N ALA A 123 5.21 10.64 26.68
CA ALA A 123 6.20 10.02 25.80
C ALA A 123 7.31 10.98 25.34
N LYS A 124 7.07 12.30 25.36
CA LYS A 124 8.08 13.33 25.13
C LYS A 124 9.22 13.30 26.15
N ASP A 125 8.96 12.82 27.37
CA ASP A 125 9.96 12.76 28.44
C ASP A 125 10.88 11.54 28.31
N ILE A 126 10.64 10.68 27.32
CA ILE A 126 11.49 9.53 27.02
C ILE A 126 12.73 9.99 26.25
N VAL A 127 13.90 9.73 26.82
CA VAL A 127 15.19 9.91 26.17
C VAL A 127 15.49 8.68 25.31
N CYS A 128 15.49 8.86 24.00
CA CYS A 128 15.80 7.80 23.04
C CYS A 128 17.32 7.68 22.79
N PRO A 129 17.84 6.45 22.64
CA PRO A 129 19.18 6.25 22.10
C PRO A 129 19.24 6.62 20.61
N VAL A 130 20.45 6.75 20.05
CA VAL A 130 20.65 7.02 18.62
C VAL A 130 19.92 5.97 17.79
N GLY A 131 19.18 6.37 16.76
CA GLY A 131 18.43 5.47 15.89
C GLY A 131 17.05 5.07 16.41
N PHE A 132 16.62 5.55 17.59
CA PHE A 132 15.26 5.36 18.11
C PHE A 132 14.51 6.69 18.08
N GLU A 133 13.24 6.64 17.68
CA GLU A 133 12.34 7.79 17.64
C GLU A 133 10.96 7.37 18.16
N ILE A 134 10.30 8.26 18.90
CA ILE A 134 8.91 8.09 19.33
C ILE A 134 8.05 9.11 18.59
N VAL A 135 7.06 8.59 17.86
CA VAL A 135 6.20 9.40 16.98
C VAL A 135 5.10 10.10 17.78
N ASN A 136 4.45 9.39 18.71
CA ASN A 136 3.35 9.89 19.52
C ASN A 136 3.83 10.49 20.85
N GLN A 137 4.53 11.63 20.78
CA GLN A 137 5.15 12.28 21.95
C GLN A 137 4.16 12.75 23.03
N ASP A 138 2.90 12.95 22.67
CA ASP A 138 1.80 13.39 23.54
C ASP A 138 1.18 12.26 24.36
N LEU A 139 1.57 11.01 24.11
CA LEU A 139 1.05 9.85 24.83
C LEU A 139 1.29 9.98 26.35
N TYR A 140 0.20 9.92 27.12
CA TYR A 140 0.24 9.87 28.58
C TYR A 140 0.85 8.54 29.06
N ILE A 141 1.80 8.63 30.00
CA ILE A 141 2.43 7.44 30.61
C ILE A 141 2.00 7.29 32.06
N ALA A 142 2.22 8.32 32.88
CA ALA A 142 1.93 8.30 34.30
C ALA A 142 1.85 9.71 34.91
N GLU A 143 1.31 9.85 36.11
CA GLU A 143 1.30 11.10 36.88
C GLU A 143 2.00 10.90 38.23
N VAL A 144 3.10 11.63 38.44
CA VAL A 144 3.87 11.62 39.68
C VAL A 144 3.25 12.62 40.67
N THR A 145 2.77 12.11 41.79
CA THR A 145 2.05 12.90 42.81
C THR A 145 2.95 13.38 43.96
N LYS A 146 4.09 12.72 44.17
CA LYS A 146 5.06 13.01 45.25
C LYS A 146 6.40 13.50 44.67
N PRO A 147 7.25 14.18 45.47
CA PRO A 147 8.58 14.62 45.04
C PRO A 147 9.57 13.44 45.05
N ILE A 148 9.36 12.50 44.14
CA ILE A 148 10.19 11.32 43.94
C ILE A 148 10.81 11.32 42.54
N ASP A 149 11.90 10.59 42.41
CA ASP A 149 12.55 10.33 41.13
C ASP A 149 11.95 9.04 40.53
N VAL A 150 11.54 9.11 39.27
CA VAL A 150 11.02 7.97 38.50
C VAL A 150 12.04 7.58 37.45
N GLU A 151 12.49 6.32 37.52
CA GLU A 151 13.46 5.72 36.60
C GLU A 151 12.85 4.50 35.91
N ILE A 152 12.71 4.58 34.58
CA ILE A 152 12.18 3.51 33.74
C ILE A 152 13.13 3.31 32.55
N GLU A 153 13.57 2.07 32.33
CA GLU A 153 14.27 1.66 31.12
C GLU A 153 13.35 0.80 30.26
N ILE A 154 13.16 1.21 29.00
CA ILE A 154 12.28 0.55 28.04
C ILE A 154 13.14 -0.12 26.98
N PHE A 155 12.87 -1.41 26.75
CA PHE A 155 13.55 -2.24 25.76
C PHE A 155 12.61 -2.49 24.60
N ALA A 156 13.01 -2.03 23.42
CA ALA A 156 12.25 -2.21 22.20
C ALA A 156 13.12 -2.79 21.09
N LYS A 157 12.48 -3.44 20.13
CA LYS A 157 13.12 -4.09 19.00
C LYS A 157 12.22 -4.06 17.78
N THR A 158 12.80 -4.32 16.61
CA THR A 158 12.03 -4.54 15.39
C THR A 158 11.49 -5.97 15.34
N GLY A 159 10.38 -6.15 14.63
CA GLY A 159 9.72 -7.44 14.50
C GLY A 159 8.53 -7.36 13.55
N ARG A 160 7.74 -8.44 13.52
CA ARG A 160 6.54 -8.57 12.69
C ARG A 160 5.44 -9.24 13.49
N GLY A 161 4.19 -8.84 13.24
CA GLY A 161 3.03 -9.43 13.89
C GLY A 161 3.06 -9.26 15.42
N ARG A 162 2.62 -10.31 16.13
CA ARG A 162 2.58 -10.34 17.60
C ARG A 162 3.53 -11.41 18.13
N VAL A 163 4.24 -11.08 19.20
CA VAL A 163 5.04 -12.04 19.98
C VAL A 163 4.50 -12.08 21.40
N ASP A 164 4.25 -13.30 21.88
CA ASP A 164 3.67 -13.52 23.19
C ASP A 164 4.68 -13.29 24.32
N PHE A 165 4.15 -13.06 25.52
CA PHE A 165 4.91 -12.85 26.73
C PHE A 165 5.94 -13.97 27.00
N ASN A 166 5.56 -15.25 26.84
CA ASN A 166 6.44 -16.38 27.16
C ASN A 166 7.71 -16.36 26.30
N THR A 167 7.58 -16.08 24.99
CA THR A 167 8.73 -15.98 24.08
C THR A 167 9.68 -14.86 24.49
N ASN A 168 9.14 -13.69 24.83
CA ASN A 168 9.97 -12.58 25.29
C ASN A 168 10.58 -12.83 26.68
N LYS A 169 9.87 -13.54 27.55
CA LYS A 169 10.36 -13.93 28.88
C LYS A 169 11.59 -14.84 28.79
N ASP A 170 11.52 -15.85 27.93
CA ASP A 170 12.64 -16.77 27.70
C ASP A 170 13.85 -16.04 27.11
N PHE A 171 13.61 -15.04 26.27
CA PHE A 171 14.66 -14.19 25.70
C PHE A 171 15.33 -13.27 26.74
N VAL A 172 14.54 -12.62 27.60
CA VAL A 172 15.06 -11.67 28.60
C VAL A 172 15.83 -12.39 29.70
N SER A 173 15.25 -13.45 30.27
CA SER A 173 15.85 -14.35 31.28
C SER A 173 16.73 -13.68 32.35
N THR A 174 16.37 -12.47 32.78
CA THR A 174 17.16 -11.62 33.69
C THR A 174 16.29 -11.09 34.82
N LEU A 175 16.79 -11.17 36.04
CA LEU A 175 16.10 -10.66 37.22
C LEU A 175 15.91 -9.14 37.10
N HIS A 176 14.77 -8.63 37.57
CA HIS A 176 14.41 -7.20 37.57
C HIS A 176 14.15 -6.58 36.19
N ILE A 177 14.03 -7.39 35.13
CA ILE A 177 13.49 -6.95 33.84
C ILE A 177 12.17 -7.68 33.61
N ILE A 178 11.10 -6.91 33.43
CA ILE A 178 9.75 -7.41 33.22
C ILE A 178 9.54 -7.54 31.71
N ALA A 179 9.45 -8.77 31.23
CA ALA A 179 9.08 -9.04 29.85
C ALA A 179 7.61 -8.72 29.60
N THR A 180 7.26 -8.31 28.39
CA THR A 180 5.88 -8.06 27.96
C THR A 180 5.62 -8.76 26.63
N ASP A 181 4.36 -8.99 26.27
CA ASP A 181 4.04 -9.26 24.87
C ASP A 181 4.30 -8.01 24.01
N SER A 182 4.52 -8.22 22.72
CA SER A 182 4.87 -7.17 21.75
C SER A 182 3.93 -7.23 20.56
N ASN A 183 3.42 -6.08 20.14
CA ASN A 183 2.67 -5.93 18.89
C ASN A 183 3.46 -5.03 17.95
N TYR A 184 4.09 -5.62 16.96
CA TYR A 184 4.94 -4.91 16.00
C TYR A 184 4.15 -4.31 14.83
N SER A 185 2.84 -4.57 14.73
CA SER A 185 2.05 -4.09 13.59
C SER A 185 1.85 -2.57 13.65
N PRO A 186 2.34 -1.81 12.66
CA PRO A 186 2.11 -0.37 12.59
C PRO A 186 0.74 -0.02 12.01
N VAL A 187 0.02 -0.98 11.42
CA VAL A 187 -1.30 -0.79 10.81
C VAL A 187 -2.38 -1.04 11.86
N LEU A 188 -3.17 -0.01 12.16
CA LEU A 188 -4.25 -0.04 13.15
C LEU A 188 -5.60 -0.37 12.51
N HIS A 189 -5.81 0.09 11.27
CA HIS A 189 -7.06 -0.10 10.55
C HIS A 189 -6.80 -0.37 9.07
N TYR A 190 -7.61 -1.25 8.49
CA TYR A 190 -7.67 -1.47 7.05
C TYR A 190 -9.10 -1.85 6.65
N ALA A 191 -9.69 -1.05 5.79
CA ALA A 191 -10.94 -1.32 5.09
C ALA A 191 -10.73 -1.17 3.58
N TYR A 192 -11.57 -1.85 2.80
CA TYR A 192 -11.63 -1.62 1.37
C TYR A 192 -13.06 -1.74 0.86
N ASN A 193 -13.34 -1.06 -0.24
CA ASN A 193 -14.59 -1.13 -0.98
C ASN A 193 -14.30 -1.34 -2.46
N VAL A 194 -15.13 -2.13 -3.13
CA VAL A 194 -15.04 -2.37 -4.58
C VAL A 194 -16.31 -1.86 -5.24
N GLU A 195 -16.14 -1.00 -6.24
CA GLU A 195 -17.25 -0.40 -6.99
C GLU A 195 -17.11 -0.72 -8.47
N MET A 196 -18.20 -1.14 -9.11
CA MET A 196 -18.23 -1.30 -10.57
C MET A 196 -18.39 0.06 -11.24
N ILE A 197 -17.55 0.31 -12.25
CA ILE A 197 -17.62 1.49 -13.11
C ILE A 197 -17.81 1.10 -14.58
N LYS A 198 -18.49 1.97 -15.31
CA LYS A 198 -18.70 1.82 -16.74
C LYS A 198 -17.62 2.59 -17.49
N ASP A 199 -16.63 1.86 -18.00
CA ASP A 199 -15.52 2.42 -18.78
C ASP A 199 -15.94 2.85 -20.19
N SER A 200 -16.82 2.10 -20.84
CA SER A 200 -17.25 2.36 -22.22
C SER A 200 -18.68 1.87 -22.48
N LYS A 201 -19.17 2.01 -23.72
CA LYS A 201 -20.50 1.48 -24.11
C LYS A 201 -20.64 -0.03 -23.86
N SER A 202 -19.54 -0.79 -23.95
CA SER A 202 -19.55 -2.26 -23.90
C SER A 202 -18.60 -2.87 -22.86
N SER A 203 -17.91 -2.06 -22.04
CA SER A 203 -16.99 -2.54 -21.00
C SER A 203 -17.30 -1.97 -19.62
N MET A 204 -17.17 -2.84 -18.62
CA MET A 204 -17.25 -2.53 -17.19
C MET A 204 -15.92 -2.91 -16.54
N SER A 205 -15.52 -2.17 -15.52
CA SER A 205 -14.35 -2.43 -14.69
C SER A 205 -14.66 -2.15 -13.22
N GLU A 206 -13.70 -2.40 -12.35
CA GLU A 206 -13.80 -2.16 -10.91
C GLU A 206 -12.86 -1.03 -10.47
N ILE A 207 -13.30 -0.27 -9.45
CA ILE A 207 -12.46 0.59 -8.63
C ILE A 207 -12.32 -0.07 -7.26
N LEU A 208 -11.08 -0.28 -6.82
CA LEU A 208 -10.76 -0.66 -5.44
C LEU A 208 -10.38 0.60 -4.66
N THR A 209 -11.15 0.95 -3.63
CA THR A 209 -10.81 2.00 -2.66
C THR A 209 -10.34 1.36 -1.37
N ILE A 210 -9.11 1.65 -0.94
CA ILE A 210 -8.51 1.19 0.30
C ILE A 210 -8.45 2.36 1.28
N ASP A 211 -8.86 2.12 2.51
CA ASP A 211 -8.78 3.05 3.63
C ASP A 211 -7.93 2.42 4.73
N ILE A 212 -6.75 3.00 4.97
CA ILE A 212 -5.75 2.47 5.90
C ILE A 212 -5.38 3.52 6.93
N ALA A 213 -5.28 3.12 8.20
CA ALA A 213 -4.75 3.96 9.28
C ALA A 213 -3.57 3.28 9.96
N THR A 214 -2.51 4.04 10.22
CA THR A 214 -1.30 3.59 10.89
C THR A 214 -1.11 4.30 12.23
N ASN A 215 -0.15 3.85 13.04
CA ASN A 215 0.28 4.55 14.26
C ASN A 215 1.27 5.71 13.98
N GLY A 216 1.51 6.05 12.71
CA GLY A 216 2.39 7.14 12.28
C GLY A 216 3.87 6.77 12.11
N THR A 217 4.31 5.55 12.47
CA THR A 217 5.71 5.13 12.25
C THR A 217 6.05 4.90 10.79
N ILE A 218 5.04 4.52 10.00
CA ILE A 218 5.07 4.44 8.54
C ILE A 218 3.80 5.07 7.97
N SER A 219 3.88 5.54 6.72
CA SER A 219 2.69 6.04 6.01
C SER A 219 1.80 4.89 5.52
N GLY A 220 0.50 5.16 5.32
CA GLY A 220 -0.42 4.17 4.76
C GLY A 220 -0.03 3.72 3.34
N SER A 221 0.48 4.64 2.52
CA SER A 221 1.03 4.35 1.19
C SER A 221 2.24 3.42 1.24
N GLU A 222 3.15 3.65 2.20
CA GLU A 222 4.32 2.81 2.40
C GLU A 222 3.93 1.40 2.88
N ALA A 223 2.98 1.30 3.81
CA ALA A 223 2.44 0.02 4.27
C ALA A 223 1.86 -0.82 3.11
N ILE A 224 1.07 -0.20 2.22
CA ILE A 224 0.50 -0.86 1.04
C ILE A 224 1.60 -1.29 0.07
N ALA A 225 2.62 -0.46 -0.16
CA ALA A 225 3.74 -0.79 -1.04
C ALA A 225 4.56 -1.97 -0.50
N ILE A 226 4.85 -1.98 0.81
CA ILE A 226 5.51 -3.10 1.49
C ILE A 226 4.65 -4.37 1.36
N ALA A 227 3.34 -4.28 1.59
CA ALA A 227 2.42 -5.42 1.45
C ALA A 227 2.43 -6.01 0.03
N ALA A 228 2.38 -5.15 -0.99
CA ALA A 228 2.47 -5.56 -2.38
C ALA A 228 3.82 -6.22 -2.69
N LYS A 229 4.93 -5.70 -2.14
CA LYS A 229 6.26 -6.29 -2.30
C LYS A 229 6.37 -7.67 -1.64
N ILE A 230 5.81 -7.83 -0.44
CA ILE A 230 5.72 -9.13 0.25
C ILE A 230 4.90 -10.11 -0.60
N MET A 231 3.75 -9.68 -1.13
CA MET A 231 2.91 -10.51 -1.99
C MET A 231 3.67 -10.98 -3.24
N GLN A 232 4.37 -10.07 -3.93
CA GLN A 232 5.19 -10.39 -5.09
C GLN A 232 6.24 -11.45 -4.76
N ALA A 233 6.98 -11.29 -3.66
CA ALA A 233 8.01 -12.23 -3.23
C ALA A 233 7.45 -13.62 -2.92
N HIS A 234 6.22 -13.72 -2.39
CA HIS A 234 5.56 -15.01 -2.16
C HIS A 234 5.00 -15.66 -3.43
N LEU A 235 4.62 -14.87 -4.44
CA LEU A 235 4.13 -15.38 -5.72
C LEU A 235 5.26 -15.85 -6.64
N GLU A 236 6.45 -15.26 -6.53
CA GLU A 236 7.59 -15.57 -7.41
C GLU A 236 8.00 -17.06 -7.44
N PRO A 237 8.10 -17.78 -6.29
CA PRO A 237 8.32 -19.23 -6.31
C PRO A 237 7.21 -20.02 -7.02
N ILE A 238 5.96 -19.54 -6.94
CA ILE A 238 4.80 -20.19 -7.56
C ILE A 238 4.85 -20.05 -9.09
N VAL A 239 5.21 -18.86 -9.58
CA VAL A 239 5.41 -18.64 -11.02
C VAL A 239 6.52 -19.55 -11.55
N ASN A 240 7.59 -19.75 -10.79
CA ASN A 240 8.72 -20.59 -11.16
C ASN A 240 8.45 -22.11 -11.14
N ILE A 241 7.23 -22.56 -10.81
CA ILE A 241 6.81 -23.96 -10.98
C ILE A 241 6.92 -24.36 -12.46
N ASP A 242 6.58 -23.45 -13.38
CA ASP A 242 6.77 -23.63 -14.81
C ASP A 242 7.46 -22.41 -15.41
N LYS A 243 8.78 -22.54 -15.62
CA LYS A 243 9.63 -21.48 -16.16
C LYS A 243 9.26 -21.07 -17.59
N THR A 244 8.53 -21.91 -18.33
CA THR A 244 8.07 -21.54 -19.68
C THR A 244 7.03 -20.41 -19.65
N ILE A 245 6.39 -20.19 -18.50
CA ILE A 245 5.40 -19.12 -18.30
C ILE A 245 6.06 -17.75 -18.12
N ASN A 246 7.34 -17.67 -17.74
CA ASN A 246 8.02 -16.39 -17.48
C ASN A 246 8.09 -15.49 -18.72
N GLU A 247 8.11 -16.06 -19.92
CA GLU A 247 8.11 -15.32 -21.19
C GLU A 247 6.69 -14.98 -21.68
N MET A 248 5.65 -15.43 -20.96
CA MET A 248 4.26 -15.21 -21.34
C MET A 248 3.84 -13.76 -21.07
N ILE A 249 3.54 -13.02 -22.14
CA ILE A 249 2.99 -11.66 -22.01
C ILE A 249 1.52 -11.76 -21.56
N ILE A 250 1.28 -11.49 -20.28
CA ILE A 250 -0.04 -11.63 -19.65
C ILE A 250 -0.83 -10.30 -19.64
N MET A 251 -0.18 -9.14 -19.75
CA MET A 251 -0.84 -7.82 -19.77
C MET A 251 -0.93 -7.22 -21.19
N ARG A 252 -1.99 -6.44 -21.48
CA ARG A 252 -2.19 -5.62 -22.69
C ARG A 252 -2.36 -4.15 -22.34
N GLU A 253 -1.90 -3.28 -23.22
CA GLU A 253 -2.11 -1.84 -23.08
C GLU A 253 -3.54 -1.47 -23.51
N ARG A 254 -4.21 -0.62 -22.72
CA ARG A 254 -5.60 -0.19 -22.96
C ARG A 254 -5.80 0.45 -24.34
N GLU A 255 -4.79 1.19 -24.83
CA GLU A 255 -4.80 1.79 -26.17
C GLU A 255 -4.92 0.76 -27.29
N GLU A 256 -4.35 -0.44 -27.13
CA GLU A 256 -4.45 -1.49 -28.15
C GLU A 256 -5.86 -2.09 -28.22
N GLU A 257 -6.58 -2.14 -27.09
CA GLU A 257 -7.94 -2.67 -27.04
C GLU A 257 -8.95 -1.67 -27.59
N GLU A 258 -8.82 -0.38 -27.27
CA GLU A 258 -9.64 0.68 -27.88
C GLU A 258 -9.41 0.74 -29.40
N LYS A 259 -8.16 0.64 -29.87
CA LYS A 259 -7.86 0.55 -31.31
C LYS A 259 -8.47 -0.69 -31.95
N ARG A 260 -8.39 -1.87 -31.31
CA ARG A 260 -8.98 -3.12 -31.84
C ARG A 260 -10.50 -3.09 -31.87
N GLN A 261 -11.13 -2.59 -30.82
CA GLN A 261 -12.59 -2.44 -30.75
C GLN A 261 -13.05 -1.43 -31.80
N ASN A 262 -12.41 -0.26 -31.87
CA ASN A 262 -12.73 0.76 -32.86
C ASN A 262 -12.44 0.31 -34.30
N ALA A 263 -11.44 -0.56 -34.52
CA ALA A 263 -11.17 -1.16 -35.82
C ALA A 263 -12.19 -2.23 -36.23
N SER A 264 -12.95 -2.80 -35.31
CA SER A 264 -13.94 -3.85 -35.61
C SER A 264 -15.36 -3.30 -35.87
N ILE A 265 -15.51 -1.98 -35.94
CA ILE A 265 -16.80 -1.30 -36.13
C ILE A 265 -17.17 -1.31 -37.64
N SER A 266 -18.48 -1.43 -37.94
CA SER A 266 -18.97 -1.29 -39.32
C SER A 266 -18.80 0.16 -39.78
N ILE A 267 -18.53 0.36 -41.07
CA ILE A 267 -18.55 1.72 -41.66
C ILE A 267 -19.91 2.42 -41.54
N ASP A 268 -20.98 1.66 -41.23
CA ASP A 268 -22.33 2.18 -40.94
C ASP A 268 -22.34 3.08 -39.68
N ASP A 269 -21.52 2.76 -38.68
CA ASP A 269 -21.49 3.46 -37.39
C ASP A 269 -20.50 4.64 -37.36
N LEU A 270 -19.83 4.94 -38.48
CA LEU A 270 -18.85 6.03 -38.62
C LEU A 270 -19.49 7.41 -38.89
N ASP A 271 -20.83 7.50 -38.95
CA ASP A 271 -21.59 8.74 -39.24
C ASP A 271 -21.03 9.54 -40.43
N LEU A 272 -20.69 8.83 -41.51
CA LEU A 272 -20.14 9.41 -42.73
C LEU A 272 -21.23 10.02 -43.61
N THR A 273 -20.89 11.02 -44.41
CA THR A 273 -21.76 11.51 -45.48
C THR A 273 -22.16 10.39 -46.44
N VAL A 274 -23.39 10.47 -46.97
CA VAL A 274 -23.95 9.49 -47.92
C VAL A 274 -23.01 9.21 -49.11
N ARG A 275 -22.19 10.19 -49.52
CA ARG A 275 -21.20 10.03 -50.58
C ARG A 275 -19.98 9.21 -50.14
N ALA A 276 -19.41 9.52 -48.98
CA ALA A 276 -18.26 8.79 -48.43
C ALA A 276 -18.65 7.33 -48.10
N TYR A 277 -19.81 7.13 -47.48
CA TYR A 277 -20.36 5.82 -47.17
C TYR A 277 -20.55 4.94 -48.41
N ASN A 278 -21.25 5.44 -49.43
CA ASN A 278 -21.52 4.67 -50.64
C ASN A 278 -20.25 4.38 -51.45
N ALA A 279 -19.28 5.29 -51.47
CA ALA A 279 -18.00 5.09 -52.15
C ALA A 279 -17.16 4.00 -51.48
N LEU A 280 -17.10 3.97 -50.15
CA LEU A 280 -16.42 2.92 -49.38
C LEU A 280 -17.09 1.55 -49.58
N LYS A 281 -18.42 1.50 -49.49
CA LYS A 281 -19.20 0.26 -49.68
C LYS A 281 -19.09 -0.32 -51.10
N GLN A 282 -19.09 0.55 -52.13
CA GLN A 282 -18.85 0.12 -53.52
C GLN A 282 -17.43 -0.39 -53.76
N SER A 283 -16.48 0.02 -52.93
CA SER A 283 -15.08 -0.44 -52.98
C SER A 283 -14.84 -1.72 -52.17
N GLY A 284 -15.90 -2.30 -51.60
CA GLY A 284 -15.83 -3.52 -50.81
C GLY A 284 -15.33 -3.32 -49.37
N ILE A 285 -15.19 -2.08 -48.92
CA ILE A 285 -14.75 -1.74 -47.55
C ILE A 285 -16.00 -1.69 -46.68
N ASN A 286 -16.12 -2.62 -45.74
CA ASN A 286 -17.28 -2.74 -44.85
C ASN A 286 -16.94 -2.49 -43.39
N THR A 287 -15.65 -2.57 -43.02
CA THR A 287 -15.20 -2.38 -41.64
C THR A 287 -14.14 -1.29 -41.54
N THR A 288 -14.04 -0.67 -40.36
CA THR A 288 -12.95 0.26 -40.02
C THR A 288 -11.56 -0.39 -40.10
N ALA A 289 -11.45 -1.72 -39.90
CA ALA A 289 -10.20 -2.45 -39.98
C ALA A 289 -9.63 -2.43 -41.41
N GLU A 290 -10.49 -2.72 -42.40
CA GLU A 290 -10.14 -2.65 -43.82
C GLU A 290 -9.78 -1.21 -44.24
N LEU A 291 -10.42 -0.21 -43.62
CA LEU A 291 -10.17 1.20 -43.92
C LEU A 291 -8.80 1.68 -43.41
N ILE A 292 -8.35 1.21 -42.24
CA ILE A 292 -7.05 1.56 -41.64
C ILE A 292 -5.86 0.99 -42.44
N GLU A 293 -6.04 -0.14 -43.13
CA GLU A 293 -4.98 -0.75 -43.93
C GLU A 293 -4.62 0.04 -45.20
N LEU A 294 -5.50 0.95 -45.61
CA LEU A 294 -5.30 1.80 -46.78
C LEU A 294 -4.42 3.00 -46.45
N THR A 295 -3.55 3.37 -47.40
CA THR A 295 -2.84 4.64 -47.32
C THR A 295 -3.70 5.78 -47.86
N LYS A 296 -3.35 7.02 -47.50
CA LYS A 296 -4.04 8.22 -48.02
C LYS A 296 -4.07 8.26 -49.55
N SER A 297 -2.95 7.85 -50.18
CA SER A 297 -2.81 7.76 -51.63
C SER A 297 -3.72 6.71 -52.27
N GLN A 298 -4.06 5.63 -51.55
CA GLN A 298 -4.99 4.61 -52.02
C GLN A 298 -6.45 5.05 -51.85
N LEU A 299 -6.76 5.76 -50.76
CA LEU A 299 -8.08 6.31 -50.49
C LEU A 299 -8.49 7.34 -51.56
N GLU A 300 -7.56 8.21 -51.99
CA GLU A 300 -7.81 9.19 -53.06
C GLU A 300 -8.04 8.57 -54.45
N LYS A 301 -7.64 7.30 -54.66
CA LYS A 301 -7.85 6.57 -55.92
C LYS A 301 -9.21 5.88 -56.00
N ILE A 302 -9.97 5.84 -54.91
CA ILE A 302 -11.31 5.26 -54.90
C ILE A 302 -12.25 6.10 -55.78
N LYS A 303 -12.92 5.42 -56.70
CA LYS A 303 -13.87 6.04 -57.62
C LYS A 303 -14.97 6.75 -56.85
N ASN A 304 -15.26 8.00 -57.20
CA ASN A 304 -16.28 8.85 -56.58
C ASN A 304 -15.96 9.35 -55.15
N LEU A 305 -14.71 9.22 -54.67
CA LEU A 305 -14.27 9.81 -53.41
C LEU A 305 -13.61 11.17 -53.66
N GLY A 306 -14.24 12.26 -53.21
CA GLY A 306 -13.71 13.62 -53.35
C GLY A 306 -12.77 14.00 -52.21
N ARG A 307 -11.93 15.04 -52.40
CA ARG A 307 -11.01 15.56 -51.36
C ARG A 307 -11.70 15.84 -50.02
N LYS A 308 -12.93 16.40 -50.04
CA LYS A 308 -13.71 16.67 -48.83
C LYS A 308 -14.11 15.39 -48.07
N SER A 309 -14.48 14.33 -48.79
CA SER A 309 -14.83 13.03 -48.20
C SER A 309 -13.61 12.30 -47.63
N VAL A 310 -12.44 12.46 -48.26
CA VAL A 310 -11.16 11.94 -47.72
C VAL A 310 -10.81 12.61 -46.40
N THR A 311 -10.92 13.94 -46.32
CA THR A 311 -10.67 14.69 -45.07
C THR A 311 -11.68 14.31 -43.98
N GLU A 312 -12.95 14.13 -44.34
CA GLU A 312 -14.00 13.69 -43.41
C GLU A 312 -13.71 12.30 -42.82
N ILE A 313 -13.30 11.34 -43.66
CA ILE A 313 -12.93 9.99 -43.23
C ILE A 313 -11.75 10.03 -42.27
N ILE A 314 -10.70 10.79 -42.59
CA ILE A 314 -9.52 10.94 -41.72
C ILE A 314 -9.93 11.54 -40.38
N GLN A 315 -10.74 12.61 -40.39
CA GLN A 315 -11.24 13.24 -39.17
C GLN A 315 -12.02 12.26 -38.30
N LYS A 316 -12.94 11.47 -38.89
CA LYS A 316 -13.76 10.49 -38.17
C LYS A 316 -12.95 9.31 -37.62
N LEU A 317 -11.87 8.92 -38.30
CA LEU A 317 -10.90 7.95 -37.78
C LEU A 317 -10.10 8.54 -36.60
N THR A 318 -9.63 9.78 -36.72
CA THR A 318 -8.89 10.47 -35.65
C THR A 318 -9.75 10.71 -34.41
N GLU A 319 -11.03 11.06 -34.56
CA GLU A 319 -12.01 11.17 -33.47
C GLU A 319 -12.15 9.87 -32.66
N ARG A 320 -11.76 8.73 -33.24
CA ARG A 320 -11.81 7.39 -32.63
C ARG A 320 -10.42 6.82 -32.34
N SER A 321 -9.38 7.66 -32.34
CA SER A 321 -7.98 7.27 -32.08
C SER A 321 -7.44 6.23 -33.08
N LEU A 322 -7.96 6.23 -34.31
CA LEU A 322 -7.52 5.39 -35.42
C LEU A 322 -6.77 6.25 -36.44
N GLU A 323 -5.71 5.70 -37.02
CA GLU A 323 -4.92 6.35 -38.08
C GLU A 323 -4.86 5.44 -39.30
N LEU A 324 -4.83 6.04 -40.49
CA LEU A 324 -4.52 5.31 -41.73
C LEU A 324 -3.07 4.84 -41.72
N LYS A 325 -2.77 3.80 -42.51
CA LYS A 325 -1.40 3.38 -42.76
C LYS A 325 -0.58 4.54 -43.35
N LYS A 326 0.54 4.86 -42.71
CA LYS A 326 1.50 5.85 -43.23
C LYS A 326 2.03 5.37 -44.59
N ASP A 327 2.13 6.30 -45.55
CA ASP A 327 2.75 6.04 -46.86
C ASP A 327 4.22 5.62 -46.70
#